data_AF-A0A9P5XRB6-F1
#
_entry.id   AF-A0A9P5XRB6-F1
#
_cell.length_a   1.000
_cell.length_b   1.000
_cell.length_c   1.000
_cell.angle_alpha   90.00
_cell.angle_beta   90.00
_cell.angle_gamma   90.00
#
_symmetry.space_group_name_H-M   'P 1'
#
loop_
_entity.id
_entity.type
_entity.pdbx_description
1 polymer ?
#
loop_
_entity_poly.entity_id
_entity_poly.type
_entity_poly.pdbx_seq_one_letter_code
_entity_poly.pdbx_strand_id
1 'polypeptide(L)'
;MSVCECRMCSTLDPLTGRREGKVIPRSTRDSHRRDDKVHDAIERMEQVPGTWHQPQRRTDYMNREPSFQFNMAEREAQHKRITLIKNEVEWLSEFPLTSLTVPLLFKHTPELNGEYQFPSDADILRPNYGLHALQTRPRANAAFLHTENRYCEILTILQTEPQLGTEDVETTTSLVRNELERLSHEKALQWAQQRISTTSGPTLVNTGAFALYYTQYCLIFKKP
;
A
#
# COMPACT_ATOMS: atom_id res chain seq x y z
N MET A 1 -24.39 18.07 15.08
CA MET A 1 -23.31 19.09 15.17
C MET A 1 -23.15 19.55 16.61
N SER A 2 -22.03 20.15 16.98
CA SER A 2 -21.76 20.64 18.34
C SER A 2 -20.85 21.86 18.31
N VAL A 3 -21.04 22.79 19.25
CA VAL A 3 -20.14 23.94 19.42
C VAL A 3 -18.79 23.47 19.97
N CYS A 4 -17.70 24.00 19.43
CA CYS A 4 -16.33 23.77 19.90
C CYS A 4 -15.70 25.08 20.32
N GLU A 5 -15.20 25.10 21.55
CA GLU A 5 -14.61 26.29 22.19
C GLU A 5 -13.09 26.17 22.34
N CYS A 6 -12.45 25.25 21.61
CA CYS A 6 -10.99 25.06 21.66
C CYS A 6 -10.25 26.32 21.19
N ARG A 7 -8.94 26.41 21.47
CA ARG A 7 -8.13 27.59 21.11
C ARG A 7 -8.17 27.91 19.60
N MET A 8 -8.29 26.89 18.75
CA MET A 8 -8.34 27.05 17.29
C MET A 8 -9.75 27.33 16.72
N CYS A 9 -10.80 26.98 17.46
CA CYS A 9 -12.19 27.11 16.99
C CYS A 9 -12.97 28.23 17.69
N SER A 10 -12.37 28.88 18.68
CA SER A 10 -12.96 30.03 19.36
C SER A 10 -12.26 31.33 19.00
N THR A 11 -13.05 32.39 18.88
CA THR A 11 -12.57 33.78 18.79
C THR A 11 -12.95 34.50 20.07
N LEU A 12 -12.01 35.23 20.66
CA LEU A 12 -12.27 36.07 21.83
C LEU A 12 -12.94 37.36 21.36
N ASP A 13 -14.16 37.61 21.82
CA ASP A 13 -14.81 38.89 21.60
C ASP A 13 -14.11 39.96 22.47
N PRO A 14 -13.51 41.00 21.88
CA PRO A 14 -12.76 42.02 22.61
C PRO A 14 -13.66 42.92 23.50
N LEU A 15 -14.97 42.99 23.23
CA LEU A 15 -15.90 43.84 23.99
C LEU A 15 -16.44 43.13 25.23
N THR A 16 -16.75 41.83 25.10
CA THR A 16 -17.36 41.04 26.19
C THR A 16 -16.37 40.15 26.92
N GLY A 17 -15.18 39.94 26.36
CA GLY A 17 -14.17 39.01 26.89
C GLY A 17 -14.60 37.54 26.83
N ARG A 18 -15.72 37.22 26.15
CA ARG A 18 -16.21 35.85 26.00
C ARG A 18 -15.65 35.20 24.74
N ARG A 19 -15.38 33.89 24.83
CA ARG A 19 -14.99 33.09 23.66
C ARG A 19 -16.23 32.58 22.96
N GLU A 20 -16.37 32.94 21.68
CA GLU A 20 -17.43 32.40 20.82
C GLU A 20 -16.90 31.20 20.03
N GLY A 21 -17.45 30.02 20.29
CA GLY A 21 -17.07 28.78 19.63
C GLY A 21 -17.77 28.56 18.29
N LYS A 22 -17.14 27.81 17.38
CA LYS A 22 -17.72 27.43 16.07
C LYS A 22 -18.49 26.11 16.15
N VAL A 23 -19.58 26.02 15.38
CA VAL A 23 -20.36 24.77 15.23
C VAL A 23 -19.63 23.84 14.26
N ILE A 24 -19.19 22.68 14.76
CA ILE A 24 -18.44 21.69 13.96
C ILE A 24 -19.01 20.26 14.16
N PRO A 25 -18.62 19.29 13.30
CA PRO A 25 -18.92 17.88 13.53
C PRO A 25 -18.37 17.39 14.88
N ARG A 26 -19.07 16.43 15.52
CA ARG A 26 -18.69 15.92 16.84
C ARG A 26 -17.30 15.26 16.83
N SER A 27 -16.98 14.50 15.78
CA SER A 27 -15.67 13.87 15.60
C SER A 27 -14.53 14.89 15.57
N THR A 28 -14.71 15.98 14.84
CA THR A 28 -13.73 17.08 14.75
C THR A 28 -13.55 17.77 16.12
N ARG A 29 -14.65 18.03 16.84
CA ARG A 29 -14.61 18.60 18.20
C ARG A 29 -13.82 17.71 19.17
N ASP A 30 -14.04 16.40 19.11
CA ASP A 30 -13.39 15.46 20.03
C ASP A 30 -11.90 15.30 19.70
N SER A 31 -11.50 15.47 18.43
CA SER A 31 -10.08 15.60 18.05
C SER A 31 -9.45 16.85 18.65
N HIS A 32 -10.06 18.02 18.45
CA HIS A 32 -9.52 19.27 18.96
C HIS A 32 -9.41 19.29 20.50
N ARG A 33 -10.33 18.64 21.22
CA ARG A 33 -10.25 18.49 22.67
C ARG A 33 -9.05 17.66 23.14
N ARG A 34 -8.56 16.71 22.34
CA ARG A 34 -7.35 15.95 22.67
C ARG A 34 -6.12 16.81 22.44
N ASP A 35 -6.08 17.56 21.35
CA ASP A 35 -4.95 18.44 21.01
C ASP A 35 -4.77 19.56 22.04
N ASP A 36 -5.86 20.19 22.48
CA ASP A 36 -5.84 21.20 23.55
C ASP A 36 -5.29 20.63 24.87
N LYS A 37 -5.64 19.38 25.22
CA LYS A 37 -5.11 18.73 26.43
C LYS A 37 -3.61 18.48 26.37
N VAL A 38 -3.08 18.13 25.20
CA VAL A 38 -1.64 17.94 25.00
C VAL A 38 -0.92 19.28 25.13
N HIS A 39 -1.44 20.33 24.52
CA HIS A 39 -0.88 21.68 24.64
C HIS A 39 -0.89 22.19 26.08
N ASP A 40 -2.00 22.04 26.80
CA ASP A 40 -2.08 22.45 28.22
C ASP A 40 -1.11 21.64 29.10
N ALA A 41 -0.83 20.37 28.76
CA ALA A 41 0.15 19.56 29.47
C ALA A 41 1.59 20.07 29.23
N ILE A 42 1.93 20.45 28.01
CA ILE A 42 3.24 21.03 27.66
C ILE A 42 3.43 22.38 28.36
N GLU A 43 2.45 23.29 28.28
CA GLU A 43 2.53 24.60 28.95
C GLU A 43 2.68 24.46 30.46
N ARG A 44 2.01 23.48 31.10
CA ARG A 44 2.20 23.20 32.53
C ARG A 44 3.59 22.67 32.88
N MET A 45 4.24 21.93 31.99
CA MET A 45 5.62 21.48 32.20
C MET A 45 6.61 22.63 32.08
N GLU A 46 6.33 23.63 31.23
CA GLU A 46 7.17 24.82 31.06
C GLU A 46 7.01 25.84 32.19
N GLN A 47 5.84 25.89 32.84
CA GLN A 47 5.53 26.83 33.93
C GLN A 47 5.90 26.33 35.34
N VAL A 48 6.90 25.45 35.49
CA VAL A 48 7.46 25.11 36.81
C VAL A 48 8.67 26.01 37.09
N PRO A 49 8.51 27.18 37.76
CA PRO A 49 9.62 28.02 38.16
C PRO A 49 10.37 27.35 39.31
N GLY A 50 11.62 26.98 39.04
CA GLY A 50 12.55 26.48 40.04
C GLY A 50 12.40 24.99 40.32
N THR A 51 13.22 24.18 39.67
CA THR A 51 14.35 23.45 40.29
C THR A 51 14.84 22.42 39.26
N TRP A 52 15.31 22.88 38.11
CA TRP A 52 16.26 22.07 37.34
C TRP A 52 17.63 22.24 37.99
N HIS A 53 17.79 21.68 39.19
CA HIS A 53 19.10 21.16 39.54
C HIS A 53 19.40 20.11 38.48
N GLN A 54 20.19 20.50 37.48
CA GLN A 54 21.05 19.54 36.81
C GLN A 54 21.69 18.73 37.93
N PRO A 55 21.45 17.41 38.02
CA PRO A 55 22.36 16.61 38.80
C PRO A 55 23.72 16.84 38.14
N GLN A 56 24.62 17.53 38.85
CA GLN A 56 26.05 17.36 38.66
C GLN A 56 26.31 15.88 38.91
N ARG A 57 26.08 15.07 37.87
CA ARG A 57 26.66 13.74 37.77
C ARG A 57 28.15 14.00 37.78
N ARG A 58 28.74 13.79 38.95
CA ARG A 58 30.17 13.52 39.08
C ARG A 58 30.57 12.61 37.93
N THR A 59 31.34 13.18 37.03
CA THR A 59 32.07 12.51 35.98
C THR A 59 33.19 11.69 36.64
N ASP A 60 32.81 10.58 37.25
CA ASP A 60 33.73 9.52 37.73
C ASP A 60 33.23 8.16 37.23
N TYR A 61 32.81 8.10 35.96
CA TYR A 61 32.71 6.82 35.25
C TYR A 61 33.74 6.82 34.13
N MET A 62 34.85 6.17 34.45
CA MET A 62 35.82 5.60 33.52
C MET A 62 35.11 5.00 32.30
N ASN A 63 35.48 5.50 31.11
CA ASN A 63 35.51 4.82 29.82
C ASN A 63 34.75 3.48 29.74
N ARG A 64 33.43 3.53 29.64
CA ARG A 64 32.67 2.43 29.05
C ARG A 64 32.21 2.91 27.69
N GLU A 65 32.90 2.45 26.64
CA GLU A 65 32.59 2.78 25.25
C GLU A 65 31.08 2.60 24.98
N PRO A 66 30.33 3.67 24.67
CA PRO A 66 28.89 3.58 24.39
C PRO A 66 28.57 3.04 22.98
N SER A 67 29.58 2.72 22.18
CA SER A 67 29.44 2.46 20.73
C SER A 67 28.75 1.14 20.39
N PHE A 68 28.75 0.14 21.28
CA PHE A 68 28.29 -1.21 20.94
C PHE A 68 26.78 -1.45 21.15
N GLN A 69 26.16 -0.81 22.16
CA GLN A 69 24.74 -1.04 22.48
C GLN A 69 23.79 -0.30 21.52
N PHE A 70 24.21 0.82 20.95
CA PHE A 70 23.40 1.60 20.01
C PHE A 70 23.11 0.82 18.72
N ASN A 71 24.09 0.02 18.25
CA ASN A 71 23.97 -0.77 17.02
C ASN A 71 22.98 -1.95 17.17
N MET A 72 22.79 -2.50 18.36
CA MET A 72 21.87 -3.64 18.57
C MET A 72 20.40 -3.21 18.48
N ALA A 73 20.02 -2.10 19.13
CA ALA A 73 18.65 -1.61 19.08
C ALA A 73 18.25 -1.16 17.67
N GLU A 74 19.17 -0.53 16.93
CA GLU A 74 18.96 -0.16 15.53
C GLU A 74 18.77 -1.39 14.63
N ARG A 75 19.63 -2.42 14.78
CA ARG A 75 19.48 -3.68 14.05
C ARG A 75 18.18 -4.41 14.37
N GLU A 76 17.78 -4.43 15.64
CA GLU A 76 16.51 -5.04 16.05
C GLU A 76 15.31 -4.28 15.45
N ALA A 77 15.34 -2.95 15.45
CA ALA A 77 14.32 -2.13 14.83
C ALA A 77 14.25 -2.35 13.30
N GLN A 78 15.40 -2.45 12.63
CA GLN A 78 15.48 -2.76 11.20
C GLN A 78 14.91 -4.15 10.89
N HIS A 79 15.32 -5.17 11.63
CA HIS A 79 14.82 -6.54 11.45
C HIS A 79 13.30 -6.58 11.64
N LYS A 80 12.79 -6.01 12.74
CA LYS A 80 11.35 -5.91 13.00
C LYS A 80 10.61 -5.22 11.86
N ARG A 81 11.19 -4.17 11.27
CA ARG A 81 10.58 -3.46 10.13
C ARG A 81 10.51 -4.35 8.89
N ILE A 82 11.57 -5.09 8.56
CA ILE A 82 11.54 -6.03 7.42
C ILE A 82 10.52 -7.14 7.68
N THR A 83 10.45 -7.67 8.90
CA THR A 83 9.42 -8.67 9.27
C THR A 83 8.01 -8.14 9.04
N LEU A 84 7.72 -6.89 9.42
CA LEU A 84 6.42 -6.28 9.16
C LEU A 84 6.11 -6.16 7.67
N ILE A 85 7.10 -5.79 6.85
CA ILE A 85 6.95 -5.74 5.39
C ILE A 85 6.68 -7.15 4.83
N LYS A 86 7.45 -8.17 5.25
CA LYS A 86 7.25 -9.56 4.82
C LYS A 86 5.82 -10.04 5.13
N ASN A 87 5.35 -9.81 6.36
CA ASN A 87 4.00 -10.18 6.77
C ASN A 87 2.92 -9.45 5.95
N GLU A 88 3.15 -8.19 5.61
CA GLU A 88 2.23 -7.43 4.75
C GLU A 88 2.18 -8.00 3.34
N VAL A 89 3.32 -8.39 2.76
CA VAL A 89 3.38 -9.02 1.43
C VAL A 89 2.66 -10.37 1.44
N GLU A 90 2.86 -11.18 2.47
CA GLU A 90 2.15 -12.45 2.66
C GLU A 90 0.63 -12.23 2.74
N TRP A 91 0.19 -11.26 3.54
CA TRP A 91 -1.24 -10.96 3.67
C TRP A 91 -1.86 -10.49 2.34
N LEU A 92 -1.13 -9.68 1.55
CA LEU A 92 -1.60 -9.21 0.25
C LEU A 92 -1.68 -10.31 -0.81
N SER A 93 -0.85 -11.35 -0.70
CA SER A 93 -0.81 -12.45 -1.67
C SER A 93 -1.87 -13.54 -1.43
N GLU A 94 -2.45 -13.61 -0.22
CA GLU A 94 -3.47 -14.60 0.13
C GLU A 94 -4.81 -14.43 -0.60
N PHE A 95 -5.15 -13.20 -1.00
CA PHE A 95 -6.49 -12.90 -1.53
C PHE A 95 -6.52 -12.87 -3.07
N PRO A 96 -7.53 -13.53 -3.70
CA PRO A 96 -7.71 -13.42 -5.14
C PRO A 96 -8.09 -11.97 -5.50
N LEU A 97 -7.32 -11.37 -6.43
CA LEU A 97 -7.51 -9.97 -6.84
C LEU A 97 -8.33 -9.82 -8.13
N THR A 98 -8.47 -10.92 -8.87
CA THR A 98 -9.25 -10.98 -10.10
C THR A 98 -10.41 -11.96 -9.94
N SER A 99 -11.49 -11.71 -10.68
CA SER A 99 -12.67 -12.57 -10.73
C SER A 99 -12.95 -12.98 -12.16
N LEU A 100 -13.41 -14.22 -12.36
CA LEU A 100 -13.88 -14.70 -13.66
C LEU A 100 -15.27 -14.16 -14.01
N THR A 101 -16.06 -13.74 -13.01
CA THR A 101 -17.42 -13.23 -13.21
C THR A 101 -17.48 -11.71 -13.25
N VAL A 102 -16.45 -11.05 -12.73
CA VAL A 102 -16.34 -9.58 -12.69
C VAL A 102 -15.00 -9.20 -13.31
N PRO A 103 -14.95 -8.97 -14.64
CA PRO A 103 -13.70 -8.72 -15.34
C PRO A 103 -13.09 -7.38 -14.94
N LEU A 104 -11.77 -7.28 -15.05
CA LEU A 104 -11.06 -6.00 -14.89
C LEU A 104 -11.48 -5.02 -15.99
N LEU A 105 -11.70 -3.75 -15.62
CA LEU A 105 -12.10 -2.72 -16.57
C LEU A 105 -10.88 -1.91 -17.03
N PHE A 106 -10.43 -2.17 -18.26
CA PHE A 106 -9.32 -1.47 -18.89
C PHE A 106 -9.72 -0.07 -19.37
N LYS A 107 -8.76 0.86 -19.42
CA LYS A 107 -8.95 2.20 -20.02
C LYS A 107 -9.07 2.12 -21.54
N HIS A 108 -8.31 1.21 -22.16
CA HIS A 108 -8.32 0.97 -23.59
C HIS A 108 -9.02 -0.36 -23.88
N THR A 109 -9.75 -0.43 -24.98
CA THR A 109 -10.48 -1.65 -25.38
C THR A 109 -9.50 -2.74 -25.81
N PRO A 110 -9.45 -3.91 -25.14
CA PRO A 110 -8.47 -4.95 -25.45
C PRO A 110 -8.49 -5.41 -26.92
N GLU A 111 -9.68 -5.47 -27.52
CA GLU A 111 -9.91 -5.91 -28.90
C GLU A 111 -9.16 -5.07 -29.94
N LEU A 112 -9.07 -3.76 -29.70
CA LEU A 112 -8.51 -2.80 -30.66
C LEU A 112 -7.02 -2.55 -30.45
N ASN A 113 -6.44 -3.06 -29.35
CA ASN A 113 -5.11 -2.67 -28.88
C ASN A 113 -4.11 -3.84 -28.83
N GLY A 114 -4.43 -4.95 -29.51
CA GLY A 114 -3.51 -6.06 -29.72
C GLY A 114 -3.23 -6.89 -28.47
N GLU A 115 -2.09 -7.58 -28.48
CA GLU A 115 -1.67 -8.46 -27.39
C GLU A 115 -1.17 -7.69 -26.16
N TYR A 116 -1.20 -8.36 -25.01
CA TYR A 116 -0.68 -7.80 -23.78
C TYR A 116 0.85 -7.75 -23.83
N GLN A 117 1.42 -6.59 -23.52
CA GLN A 117 2.85 -6.40 -23.41
C GLN A 117 3.25 -6.44 -21.94
N PHE A 118 4.12 -7.38 -21.58
CA PHE A 118 4.67 -7.47 -20.23
C PHE A 118 5.59 -6.28 -19.95
N PRO A 119 5.50 -5.66 -18.75
CA PRO A 119 6.35 -4.54 -18.40
C PRO A 119 7.81 -4.98 -18.31
N SER A 120 8.73 -4.07 -18.67
CA SER A 120 10.15 -4.23 -18.37
C SER A 120 10.43 -4.08 -16.87
N ASP A 121 11.62 -4.46 -16.41
CA ASP A 121 12.04 -4.29 -15.00
C ASP A 121 11.98 -2.84 -14.51
N ALA A 122 12.22 -1.87 -15.39
CA ALA A 122 12.11 -0.45 -15.05
C ALA A 122 10.64 -0.02 -14.94
N ASP A 123 9.79 -0.64 -15.75
CA ASP A 123 8.38 -0.32 -15.89
C ASP A 123 7.50 -1.00 -14.84
N ILE A 124 7.93 -2.14 -14.28
CA ILE A 124 7.19 -2.86 -13.22
C ILE A 124 7.00 -2.00 -11.97
N LEU A 125 7.87 -1.00 -11.76
CA LEU A 125 7.80 -0.05 -10.65
C LEU A 125 6.76 1.04 -10.86
N ARG A 126 6.19 1.16 -12.05
CA ARG A 126 5.15 2.13 -12.38
C ARG A 126 3.82 1.40 -12.29
N PRO A 127 3.01 1.63 -11.25
CA PRO A 127 1.72 0.95 -11.16
C PRO A 127 0.75 1.56 -12.17
N ASN A 128 -0.17 0.73 -12.67
CA ASN A 128 -1.32 1.12 -13.48
C ASN A 128 -1.10 2.17 -14.60
N TYR A 129 -0.08 1.99 -15.43
CA TYR A 129 0.24 2.91 -16.53
C TYR A 129 0.19 2.23 -17.90
N GLY A 130 0.31 3.04 -18.96
CA GLY A 130 0.43 2.56 -20.34
C GLY A 130 -0.87 2.05 -20.97
N LEU A 131 -0.71 1.23 -22.01
CA LEU A 131 -1.80 0.70 -22.84
C LEU A 131 -2.77 -0.19 -22.05
N HIS A 132 -2.24 -0.97 -21.11
CA HIS A 132 -3.01 -1.92 -20.32
C HIS A 132 -3.48 -1.36 -18.98
N ALA A 133 -3.47 -0.03 -18.80
CA ALA A 133 -3.94 0.61 -17.58
C ALA A 133 -5.44 0.32 -17.34
N LEU A 134 -5.78 0.06 -16.09
CA LEU A 134 -7.13 -0.11 -15.57
C LEU A 134 -7.76 1.24 -15.22
N GLN A 135 -9.08 1.31 -15.33
CA GLN A 135 -9.87 2.44 -14.83
C GLN A 135 -9.79 2.49 -13.29
N THR A 136 -9.63 3.68 -12.72
CA THR A 136 -9.41 3.85 -11.26
C THR A 136 -10.69 3.92 -10.44
N ARG A 137 -11.83 4.21 -11.07
CA ARG A 137 -13.13 4.39 -10.39
C ARG A 137 -13.90 3.10 -10.12
N PRO A 138 -13.92 2.10 -11.04
CA PRO A 138 -14.74 0.91 -10.81
C PRO A 138 -14.27 0.06 -9.63
N ARG A 139 -15.24 -0.42 -8.84
CA ARG A 139 -14.98 -1.30 -7.69
C ARG A 139 -14.30 -2.60 -8.08
N ALA A 140 -14.57 -3.12 -9.28
CA ALA A 140 -13.95 -4.33 -9.83
C ALA A 140 -12.42 -4.25 -9.86
N ASN A 141 -11.85 -3.05 -10.06
CA ASN A 141 -10.41 -2.86 -10.14
C ASN A 141 -9.78 -2.46 -8.80
N ALA A 142 -10.59 -2.12 -7.79
CA ALA A 142 -10.10 -1.44 -6.60
C ALA A 142 -9.08 -2.28 -5.81
N ALA A 143 -9.36 -3.56 -5.59
CA ALA A 143 -8.45 -4.47 -4.89
C ALA A 143 -7.16 -4.68 -5.67
N PHE A 144 -7.26 -4.97 -6.98
CA PHE A 144 -6.10 -5.14 -7.85
C PHE A 144 -5.18 -3.91 -7.85
N LEU A 145 -5.76 -2.72 -8.05
CA LEU A 145 -5.01 -1.46 -8.09
C LEU A 145 -4.38 -1.11 -6.74
N HIS A 146 -5.09 -1.36 -5.65
CA HIS A 146 -4.55 -1.16 -4.31
C HIS A 146 -3.31 -2.04 -4.09
N THR A 147 -3.41 -3.34 -4.38
CA THR A 147 -2.30 -4.26 -4.18
C THR A 147 -1.12 -3.98 -5.11
N GLU A 148 -1.36 -3.68 -6.40
CA GLU A 148 -0.31 -3.28 -7.36
C GLU A 148 0.43 -2.02 -6.88
N ASN A 149 -0.30 -0.96 -6.49
CA ASN A 149 0.30 0.25 -5.94
C ASN A 149 1.11 -0.05 -4.67
N ARG A 150 0.56 -0.87 -3.77
CA ARG A 150 1.18 -1.16 -2.49
C ARG A 150 2.49 -1.94 -2.64
N TYR A 151 2.56 -2.89 -3.55
CA TYR A 151 3.82 -3.57 -3.86
C TYR A 151 4.88 -2.62 -4.45
N CYS A 152 4.49 -1.69 -5.32
CA CYS A 152 5.43 -0.67 -5.82
C CYS A 152 5.95 0.25 -4.71
N GLU A 153 5.09 0.64 -3.76
CA GLU A 153 5.50 1.39 -2.57
C GLU A 153 6.49 0.60 -1.70
N ILE A 154 6.22 -0.69 -1.45
CA ILE A 154 7.10 -1.56 -0.68
C ILE A 154 8.47 -1.68 -1.36
N LEU A 155 8.53 -1.88 -2.68
CA LEU A 155 9.80 -1.90 -3.42
C LEU A 155 10.54 -0.57 -3.30
N THR A 156 9.83 0.55 -3.38
CA THR A 156 10.43 1.88 -3.19
C THR A 156 11.06 2.00 -1.81
N ILE A 157 10.37 1.55 -0.75
CA ILE A 157 10.90 1.56 0.62
C ILE A 157 12.16 0.69 0.72
N LEU A 158 12.12 -0.55 0.21
CA LEU A 158 13.26 -1.47 0.25
C LEU A 158 14.49 -0.94 -0.51
N GLN A 159 14.29 -0.20 -1.60
CA GLN A 159 15.36 0.36 -2.44
C GLN A 159 15.96 1.66 -1.89
N THR A 160 15.14 2.48 -1.22
CA THR A 160 15.54 3.81 -0.75
C THR A 160 16.09 3.82 0.67
N GLU A 161 16.00 2.71 1.39
CA GLU A 161 16.48 2.59 2.77
C GLU A 161 17.77 1.76 2.86
N PRO A 162 18.96 2.38 2.71
CA PRO A 162 20.25 1.68 2.73
C PRO A 162 20.61 1.08 4.09
N GLN A 163 19.79 1.34 5.11
CA GLN A 163 20.02 0.91 6.48
C GLN A 163 19.41 -0.47 6.76
N LEU A 164 18.53 -0.96 5.88
CA LEU A 164 17.94 -2.29 6.04
C LEU A 164 18.97 -3.36 5.66
N GLY A 165 19.15 -4.39 6.50
CA GLY A 165 20.14 -5.45 6.28
C GLY A 165 20.00 -6.14 4.92
N THR A 166 21.13 -6.38 4.24
CA THR A 166 21.16 -6.69 2.80
C THR A 166 20.42 -7.99 2.41
N GLU A 167 20.66 -9.09 3.12
CA GLU A 167 20.11 -10.41 2.75
C GLU A 167 18.58 -10.48 2.90
N ASP A 168 18.06 -9.99 4.02
CA ASP A 168 16.62 -9.96 4.28
C ASP A 168 15.88 -9.02 3.31
N VAL A 169 16.51 -7.90 2.95
CA VAL A 169 15.99 -6.94 1.96
C VAL A 169 15.97 -7.55 0.56
N GLU A 170 17.04 -8.21 0.13
CA GLU A 170 17.12 -8.86 -1.18
C GLU A 170 16.07 -9.96 -1.33
N THR A 171 15.92 -10.78 -0.29
CA THR A 171 14.89 -11.84 -0.24
C THR A 171 13.49 -11.24 -0.33
N THR A 172 13.20 -10.22 0.47
CA THR A 172 11.89 -9.54 0.47
C THR A 172 11.63 -8.82 -0.85
N THR A 173 12.64 -8.19 -1.44
CA THR A 173 12.56 -7.53 -2.75
C THR A 173 12.20 -8.53 -3.84
N SER A 174 12.84 -9.70 -3.82
CA SER A 174 12.56 -10.79 -4.77
C SER A 174 11.13 -11.31 -4.63
N LEU A 175 10.65 -11.48 -3.39
CA LEU A 175 9.26 -11.86 -3.13
C LEU A 175 8.25 -10.85 -3.71
N VAL A 176 8.46 -9.55 -3.46
CA VAL A 176 7.56 -8.51 -3.95
C VAL A 176 7.58 -8.42 -5.48
N ARG A 177 8.74 -8.60 -6.12
CA ARG A 177 8.85 -8.65 -7.58
C ARG A 177 8.08 -9.83 -8.18
N ASN A 178 8.24 -11.02 -7.60
CA ASN A 178 7.50 -12.20 -8.04
C ASN A 178 5.98 -11.99 -7.94
N GLU A 179 5.52 -11.32 -6.88
CA GLU A 179 4.10 -10.97 -6.74
C GLU A 179 3.64 -9.96 -7.79
N LEU A 180 4.42 -8.92 -8.10
CA LEU A 180 4.11 -7.99 -9.20
C LEU A 180 4.08 -8.67 -10.56
N GLU A 181 5.00 -9.60 -10.83
CA GLU A 181 4.98 -10.43 -12.04
C GLU A 181 3.70 -11.26 -12.10
N ARG A 182 3.32 -11.91 -11.00
CA ARG A 182 2.07 -12.66 -10.89
C ARG A 182 0.84 -11.78 -11.19
N LEU A 183 0.79 -10.56 -10.66
CA LEU A 183 -0.27 -9.60 -10.97
C LEU A 183 -0.30 -9.24 -12.46
N SER A 184 0.87 -9.02 -13.07
CA SER A 184 0.99 -8.74 -14.50
C SER A 184 0.46 -9.91 -15.35
N HIS A 185 0.74 -11.15 -14.95
CA HIS A 185 0.19 -12.34 -15.60
C HIS A 185 -1.34 -12.44 -15.47
N GLU A 186 -1.92 -12.17 -14.30
CA GLU A 186 -3.39 -12.15 -14.14
C GLU A 186 -4.05 -11.07 -15.02
N LYS A 187 -3.43 -9.89 -15.08
CA LYS A 187 -3.88 -8.78 -15.92
C LYS A 187 -3.80 -9.14 -17.41
N ALA A 188 -2.74 -9.82 -17.82
CA ALA A 188 -2.58 -10.34 -19.18
C ALA A 188 -3.67 -11.36 -19.53
N LEU A 189 -4.01 -12.26 -18.59
CA LEU A 189 -5.08 -13.24 -18.76
C LEU A 189 -6.44 -12.56 -18.94
N GLN A 190 -6.77 -11.59 -18.07
CA GLN A 190 -8.01 -10.82 -18.15
C GLN A 190 -8.10 -10.00 -19.46
N TRP A 191 -6.98 -9.43 -19.91
CA TRP A 191 -6.88 -8.74 -21.20
C TRP A 191 -7.19 -9.70 -22.37
N ALA A 192 -6.57 -10.88 -22.38
CA ALA A 192 -6.77 -11.87 -23.42
C ALA A 192 -8.22 -12.41 -23.46
N GLN A 193 -8.83 -12.66 -22.30
CA GLN A 193 -10.22 -13.12 -22.20
C GLN A 193 -11.22 -12.11 -22.81
N GLN A 194 -11.00 -10.82 -22.56
CA GLN A 194 -11.86 -9.75 -23.09
C GLN A 194 -11.71 -9.58 -24.61
N ARG A 195 -10.57 -9.95 -25.20
CA ARG A 195 -10.39 -9.93 -26.67
C ARG A 195 -11.20 -10.99 -27.41
N ILE A 196 -11.51 -12.10 -26.75
CA ILE A 196 -12.23 -13.24 -27.37
C ILE A 196 -13.74 -13.11 -27.18
N SER A 197 -14.16 -12.51 -26.05
CA SER A 197 -15.56 -12.50 -25.58
C SER A 197 -16.53 -11.65 -26.41
N THR A 198 -16.04 -10.82 -27.34
CA THR A 198 -16.89 -10.06 -28.29
C THR A 198 -17.40 -10.90 -29.45
N THR A 199 -16.79 -12.06 -29.70
CA THR A 199 -17.36 -13.03 -30.63
C THR A 199 -18.49 -13.74 -29.90
N SER A 200 -19.74 -13.50 -30.30
CA SER A 200 -20.96 -14.17 -29.82
C SER A 200 -20.90 -15.69 -30.06
N GLY A 201 -20.05 -16.38 -29.31
CA GLY A 201 -19.82 -17.81 -29.33
C GLY A 201 -19.81 -18.36 -27.90
N PRO A 202 -19.91 -19.69 -27.75
CA PRO A 202 -19.95 -20.32 -26.43
C PRO A 202 -18.73 -19.93 -25.59
N THR A 203 -18.98 -19.54 -24.34
CA THR A 203 -17.97 -19.13 -23.37
C THR A 203 -16.95 -20.25 -23.14
N LEU A 204 -15.75 -20.11 -23.71
CA LEU A 204 -14.62 -20.99 -23.41
C LEU A 204 -14.01 -20.56 -22.07
N VAL A 205 -14.25 -21.36 -21.04
CA VAL A 205 -13.57 -21.19 -19.74
C VAL A 205 -12.16 -21.74 -19.89
N ASN A 206 -11.17 -20.84 -19.95
CA ASN A 206 -9.76 -21.22 -19.92
C ASN A 206 -9.38 -21.60 -18.48
N THR A 207 -9.73 -22.82 -18.07
CA THR A 207 -9.06 -23.47 -16.94
C THR A 207 -7.63 -23.71 -17.40
N GLY A 208 -6.60 -23.19 -16.70
CA GLY A 208 -5.17 -23.33 -17.07
C GLY A 208 -4.60 -24.75 -17.14
N ALA A 209 -5.45 -25.77 -17.28
CA ALA A 209 -5.11 -27.09 -17.77
C ALA A 209 -5.32 -27.14 -19.28
N PHE A 210 -4.40 -27.77 -20.01
CA PHE A 210 -4.61 -28.18 -21.40
C PHE A 210 -5.87 -29.06 -21.51
N ALA A 211 -7.04 -28.44 -21.67
CA ALA A 211 -8.24 -29.13 -22.06
C ALA A 211 -8.16 -29.29 -23.58
N LEU A 212 -7.65 -30.45 -24.00
CA LEU A 212 -7.83 -30.97 -25.35
C LEU A 212 -9.34 -31.17 -25.57
N TYR A 213 -10.05 -30.10 -25.93
CA TYR A 213 -11.37 -30.23 -26.52
C TYR A 213 -11.18 -30.81 -27.92
N TYR A 214 -11.27 -32.15 -28.00
CA TYR A 214 -11.54 -32.88 -29.22
C TYR A 214 -12.85 -32.33 -29.82
N THR A 215 -12.76 -31.31 -30.68
CA THR A 215 -13.82 -31.07 -31.65
C THR A 215 -13.75 -32.18 -32.67
N GLN A 216 -14.63 -33.14 -32.48
CA GLN A 216 -14.99 -34.25 -33.33
C GLN A 216 -15.47 -33.73 -34.70
N TYR A 217 -14.53 -33.29 -35.55
CA TYR A 217 -14.75 -33.23 -36.99
C TYR A 217 -14.42 -34.61 -37.56
N CYS A 218 -15.47 -35.37 -37.85
CA CYS A 218 -15.42 -36.51 -38.75
C CYS A 218 -14.82 -36.08 -40.09
N LEU A 219 -13.54 -36.36 -40.31
CA LEU A 219 -12.98 -36.49 -41.65
C LEU A 219 -12.63 -37.96 -41.86
N ILE A 220 -13.58 -38.67 -42.47
CA ILE A 220 -13.37 -40.00 -43.04
C ILE A 220 -12.45 -39.82 -44.25
N PHE A 221 -11.16 -40.14 -44.09
CA PHE A 221 -10.30 -40.43 -45.23
C PHE A 221 -10.24 -41.95 -45.44
N LYS A 222 -11.01 -42.44 -46.41
CA LYS A 222 -10.76 -43.75 -47.02
C LYS A 222 -9.48 -43.64 -47.84
N LYS A 223 -8.47 -44.44 -47.51
CA LYS A 223 -7.33 -44.68 -48.41
C LYS A 223 -7.75 -45.69 -49.49
N PRO A 224 -7.42 -45.46 -50.78
CA PRO A 224 -7.35 -46.53 -51.76
C PRO A 224 -6.18 -47.49 -51.45
#